data_AF-A0A2R6X291-F1
#
_entry.id   AF-A0A2R6X291-F1
#
_cell.length_a   1.000
_cell.length_b   1.000
_cell.length_c   1.000
_cell.angle_alpha   90.00
_cell.angle_beta   90.00
_cell.angle_gamma   90.00
#
_symmetry.space_group_name_H-M   'P 1'
#
loop_
_entity.id
_entity.type
_entity.pdbx_description
1 polymer ?
#
loop_
_entity_poly.entity_id
_entity_poly.type
_entity_poly.pdbx_seq_one_letter_code
_entity_poly.pdbx_strand_id
1 'polypeptide(L)'
;MDWQGQKLSEQLMQYLLLGSALIAFLTGYIMSSYRMMLTIYLIGVVITFLFTVPDWSFFNRHPLEWSELKNPDMPSSRQLKLRQQQAAKKAAKPQPKR
;
A
#
# COMPACT_ATOMS: atom_id res chain seq x y z
N MET A 1 4.30 9.28 -0.77
CA MET A 1 4.01 8.01 -0.09
C MET A 1 3.89 6.93 -1.14
N ASP A 2 4.47 5.76 -0.91
CA ASP A 2 4.15 4.56 -1.69
C ASP A 2 2.79 3.98 -1.25
N TRP A 3 2.25 2.99 -1.97
CA TRP A 3 0.93 2.41 -1.66
C TRP A 3 0.88 1.79 -0.25
N GLN A 4 2.00 1.23 0.22
CA GLN A 4 2.08 0.65 1.56
C GLN A 4 2.10 1.75 2.64
N GLY A 5 2.85 2.81 2.40
CA GLY A 5 2.93 4.01 3.23
C GLY A 5 1.59 4.71 3.35
N GLN A 6 0.81 4.79 2.26
CA GLN A 6 -0.56 5.32 2.31
C GLN A 6 -1.45 4.50 3.25
N LYS A 7 -1.46 3.17 3.12
CA LYS A 7 -2.26 2.29 3.99
C LYS A 7 -1.85 2.41 5.46
N LEU A 8 -0.55 2.52 5.71
CA LEU A 8 -0.03 2.73 7.06
C LEU A 8 -0.46 4.09 7.63
N SER A 9 -0.39 5.16 6.82
CA SER A 9 -0.84 6.51 7.21
C SER A 9 -2.32 6.53 7.56
N GLU A 10 -3.17 5.86 6.78
CA GLU A 10 -4.61 5.73 7.06
C GLU A 10 -4.88 5.02 8.39
N GLN A 11 -4.19 3.90 8.66
CA GLN A 11 -4.31 3.19 9.94
C GLN A 11 -3.84 4.05 11.12
N LEU A 12 -2.73 4.75 10.95
CA LEU A 12 -2.20 5.65 11.98
C LEU A 12 -3.19 6.78 12.29
N MET A 13 -3.78 7.38 11.25
CA MET A 13 -4.80 8.42 11.38
C MET A 13 -5.99 7.91 12.19
N GLN A 14 -6.48 6.71 11.88
CA GLN A 14 -7.62 6.12 12.57
C GLN A 14 -7.31 5.85 14.05
N TYR A 15 -6.14 5.30 14.36
CA TYR A 15 -5.73 5.06 15.75
C TYR A 15 -5.52 6.36 16.55
N LEU A 16 -4.88 7.38 15.96
CA LEU A 16 -4.63 8.65 16.63
C LEU A 16 -5.91 9.45 16.87
N LEU A 17 -6.82 9.49 15.90
CA LEU A 17 -8.12 10.15 16.06
C LEU A 17 -9.00 9.43 17.07
N LEU A 18 -9.06 8.10 17.02
CA LEU A 18 -9.85 7.32 17.97
C LEU A 18 -9.30 7.45 19.39
N GLY A 19 -7.97 7.33 19.55
CA GLY A 19 -7.30 7.51 20.83
C GLY A 19 -7.52 8.91 21.41
N SER A 20 -7.37 9.96 20.60
CA SER A 20 -7.59 11.33 21.06
C SER A 20 -9.06 11.61 21.38
N ALA A 21 -10.01 11.06 20.61
CA ALA A 21 -11.44 11.15 20.92
C ALA A 21 -11.78 10.51 22.27
N LEU A 22 -11.26 9.32 22.55
CA LEU A 22 -11.50 8.63 23.83
C LEU A 22 -10.92 9.41 25.01
N ILE A 23 -9.69 9.91 24.90
CA ILE A 23 -9.04 10.70 25.95
C ILE A 23 -9.81 11.99 26.20
N ALA A 24 -10.15 12.73 25.12
CA ALA A 24 -10.89 13.98 25.20
C ALA A 24 -12.28 13.78 25.81
N PHE A 25 -12.99 12.72 25.42
CA PHE A 25 -14.29 12.39 25.98
C PHE A 25 -14.19 12.08 27.48
N LEU A 26 -13.23 11.25 27.89
CA LEU A 26 -13.08 10.84 29.29
C LEU A 26 -12.71 12.03 30.20
N THR A 27 -11.74 12.85 29.78
CA THR A 27 -11.37 14.08 30.52
C THR A 27 -12.47 15.12 30.51
N GLY A 28 -13.13 15.31 29.38
CA GLY A 28 -14.28 16.22 29.25
C GLY A 28 -15.46 15.82 30.14
N TYR A 29 -15.73 14.53 30.24
CA TYR A 29 -16.77 13.97 31.08
C TYR A 29 -16.46 14.17 32.57
N ILE A 30 -15.24 13.83 33.02
CA ILE A 30 -14.80 14.03 34.41
C ILE A 30 -14.88 15.52 34.80
N MET A 31 -14.46 16.42 33.91
CA MET A 31 -14.48 17.86 34.16
C MET A 31 -15.85 18.51 33.90
N SER A 32 -16.85 17.74 33.42
CA SER A 32 -18.17 18.23 32.99
C SER A 32 -18.11 19.46 32.07
N SER A 33 -17.08 19.52 31.21
CA SER A 33 -16.81 20.70 30.37
C SER A 33 -16.64 20.32 28.91
N TYR A 34 -17.66 20.68 28.11
CA TYR A 34 -17.65 20.45 26.67
C TYR A 34 -16.53 21.24 25.95
N ARG A 35 -16.23 22.46 26.43
CA ARG A 35 -15.14 23.27 25.87
C ARG A 35 -13.77 22.60 26.05
N MET A 36 -13.54 21.99 27.21
CA MET A 36 -12.30 21.25 27.49
C MET A 36 -12.20 19.99 26.62
N MET A 37 -13.30 19.23 26.50
CA MET A 37 -13.37 18.08 25.60
C MET A 37 -12.95 18.46 24.17
N LEU A 38 -13.58 19.49 23.61
CA LEU A 38 -13.28 19.94 22.24
C LEU A 38 -11.85 20.45 22.09
N THR A 39 -11.32 21.17 23.07
CA THR A 39 -9.95 21.69 23.02
C THR A 39 -8.92 20.57 22.98
N ILE A 40 -9.08 19.55 23.83
CA ILE A 40 -8.19 18.38 23.87
C ILE A 40 -8.30 17.59 22.56
N TYR A 41 -9.52 17.39 22.06
CA TYR A 41 -9.73 16.71 20.78
C TYR A 41 -9.09 17.47 19.61
N LEU A 42 -9.24 18.80 19.56
CA LEU A 42 -8.66 19.64 18.52
C LEU A 42 -7.12 19.53 18.51
N ILE A 43 -6.50 19.54 19.68
CA ILE A 43 -5.05 19.32 19.82
C ILE A 43 -4.67 17.93 19.25
N GLY A 44 -5.45 16.90 19.57
CA GLY A 44 -5.27 15.55 19.02
C GLY A 44 -5.37 15.48 17.50
N VAL A 45 -6.32 16.21 16.90
CA VAL A 45 -6.48 16.32 15.44
C VAL A 45 -5.26 17.00 14.80
N VAL A 46 -4.79 18.10 15.38
CA VAL A 46 -3.59 18.83 14.87
C VAL A 46 -2.35 17.93 14.93
N ILE A 47 -2.15 17.22 16.03
CA ILE A 47 -1.05 16.24 16.15
C ILE A 47 -1.21 15.14 15.10
N THR A 48 -2.41 14.60 14.94
CA THR A 48 -2.65 13.55 13.94
C THR A 48 -2.28 14.05 12.54
N PHE A 49 -2.75 15.24 12.17
CA PHE A 49 -2.46 15.87 10.88
C PHE A 49 -0.95 16.04 10.65
N LEU A 50 -0.22 16.53 11.66
CA LEU A 50 1.24 16.67 11.59
C LEU A 50 1.97 15.33 11.37
N PHE A 51 1.45 14.23 11.90
CA PHE A 51 2.07 12.92 11.75
C PHE A 51 1.68 12.20 10.44
N THR A 52 0.45 12.35 9.97
CA THR A 52 -0.07 11.54 8.84
C THR A 52 0.00 12.23 7.49
N VAL A 53 -0.03 13.57 7.46
CA VAL A 53 -0.12 14.33 6.21
C VAL A 53 1.23 14.62 5.55
N PRO A 54 2.32 14.98 6.28
CA PRO A 54 3.60 15.16 5.62
C PRO A 54 4.11 13.85 5.04
N ASP A 55 4.75 13.94 3.87
CA ASP A 55 5.44 12.83 3.20
C ASP A 55 6.73 12.46 3.94
N TRP A 56 6.62 11.96 5.17
CA TRP A 56 7.76 11.52 5.95
C TRP A 56 8.52 10.41 5.23
N SER A 57 9.86 10.44 5.30
CA SER A 57 10.72 9.43 4.68
C SER A 57 10.43 7.99 5.14
N PHE A 58 9.78 7.84 6.30
CA PHE A 58 9.27 6.57 6.81
C PHE A 58 8.21 5.92 5.90
N PHE A 59 7.37 6.71 5.24
CA PHE A 59 6.28 6.23 4.36
C PHE A 59 6.70 5.97 2.92
N ASN A 60 7.99 6.13 2.59
CA ASN A 60 8.54 5.96 1.24
C ASN A 60 9.65 4.90 1.20
N ARG A 61 9.60 3.92 2.11
CA ARG A 61 10.66 2.90 2.24
C ARG A 61 10.55 1.77 1.21
N HIS A 62 9.44 1.67 0.49
CA HIS A 62 9.21 0.60 -0.47
C HIS A 62 9.24 1.19 -1.89
N PRO A 63 10.40 1.20 -2.56
CA PRO A 63 10.47 1.63 -3.95
C PRO A 63 9.53 0.76 -4.78
N LEU A 64 8.55 1.41 -5.40
CA LEU A 64 7.58 0.76 -6.27
C LEU A 64 8.33 0.22 -7.49
N GLU A 65 8.53 -1.09 -7.56
CA GLU A 65 8.90 -1.75 -8.82
C GLU A 65 7.72 -1.63 -9.78
N TRP A 66 7.77 -0.60 -10.62
CA TRP A 66 6.91 -0.50 -11.78
C TRP A 66 7.26 -1.68 -12.69
N SER A 67 6.52 -2.78 -12.55
CA SER A 67 6.65 -3.94 -13.42
C SER A 67 6.59 -3.44 -14.85
N GLU A 68 7.68 -3.63 -15.59
CA GLU A 68 7.82 -3.13 -16.96
C GLU A 68 6.53 -3.41 -17.73
N LEU A 69 5.98 -2.34 -18.33
CA LEU A 69 4.89 -2.41 -19.28
C LEU A 69 5.18 -3.62 -20.17
N LYS A 70 4.27 -4.60 -20.13
CA LYS A 70 4.36 -5.79 -20.98
C LYS A 70 4.42 -5.29 -22.43
N ASN A 71 5.64 -5.17 -22.95
CA ASN A 71 5.88 -4.76 -24.32
C ASN A 71 5.03 -5.69 -25.18
N PRO A 72 4.04 -5.17 -25.93
CA PRO A 72 3.16 -6.02 -26.74
C PRO A 72 3.96 -6.85 -27.76
N ASP A 73 5.18 -6.40 -28.06
CA ASP A 73 6.07 -7.01 -29.04
C ASP A 73 6.96 -8.11 -28.47
N MET A 74 7.02 -8.30 -27.13
CA MET A 74 7.80 -9.36 -26.51
C MET A 74 6.91 -10.57 -26.20
N PRO A 75 7.06 -11.71 -26.89
CA PRO A 75 6.28 -12.90 -26.59
C PRO A 75 6.62 -13.36 -25.18
N SER A 76 5.59 -13.47 -24.32
CA SER A 76 5.79 -13.82 -22.90
C SER A 76 6.70 -15.05 -22.76
N SER A 77 7.50 -15.10 -21.69
CA SER A 77 8.36 -16.23 -21.37
C SER A 77 7.65 -17.60 -21.41
N ARG A 78 6.33 -17.62 -21.13
CA ARG A 78 5.47 -18.80 -21.37
C ARG A 78 5.36 -19.19 -22.85
N GLN A 79 5.12 -18.23 -23.74
CA GLN A 79 5.03 -18.47 -25.19
C GLN A 79 6.37 -18.93 -25.77
N LEU A 80 7.49 -18.38 -25.29
CA LEU A 80 8.82 -18.83 -25.70
C LEU A 80 9.07 -20.29 -25.28
N LYS A 81 8.75 -20.65 -24.04
CA LYS A 81 8.82 -22.05 -23.57
C LYS A 81 7.92 -22.98 -24.37
N LEU A 82 6.69 -22.55 -24.68
CA LEU A 82 5.75 -23.33 -25.50
C LEU A 82 6.27 -23.52 -26.93
N ARG A 83 6.84 -22.47 -27.55
CA ARG A 83 7.46 -22.56 -28.89
C ARG A 83 8.67 -23.47 -28.91
N GLN A 84 9.53 -23.40 -27.89
CA GLN A 84 10.69 -24.30 -27.75
C GLN A 84 10.25 -25.75 -27.57
N GLN A 85 9.23 -26.01 -26.75
CA GLN A 85 8.67 -27.36 -26.58
C GLN A 85 8.03 -27.88 -27.88
N GLN A 86 7.35 -27.03 -28.64
CA GLN A 86 6.78 -27.41 -29.94
C GLN A 86 7.88 -27.67 -30.99
N ALA A 87 8.95 -26.87 -31.01
CA ALA A 87 10.09 -27.08 -31.88
C ALA A 87 10.83 -28.38 -31.54
N ALA A 88 11.04 -28.67 -30.25
CA ALA A 88 11.62 -29.92 -29.77
C ALA A 88 10.74 -31.13 -30.12
N LYS A 89 9.42 -31.03 -29.98
CA LYS A 89 8.48 -32.09 -30.39
C LYS A 89 8.46 -32.32 -31.91
N LYS A 90 8.64 -31.28 -32.72
CA LYS A 90 8.76 -31.41 -34.19
C LYS A 90 10.09 -32.06 -34.59
N ALA A 91 11.18 -31.71 -33.93
CA ALA A 91 12.50 -32.31 -34.18
C ALA A 91 12.57 -33.79 -33.73
N ALA A 92 11.80 -34.17 -32.71
CA ALA A 92 11.74 -35.54 -32.21
C ALA A 92 10.79 -36.47 -33.01
N LYS A 93 10.05 -35.97 -34.01
CA LYS A 93 9.17 -36.80 -34.84
C LYS A 93 10.02 -37.40 -35.99
N PRO A 94 10.26 -38.73 -36.03
CA PRO A 94 11.10 -39.32 -37.06
C PRO A 94 10.41 -39.15 -38.42
N GLN A 95 11.16 -38.68 -39.42
CA GLN A 95 10.66 -38.61 -40.79
C GLN A 95 10.32 -40.04 -41.29
N PRO A 96 9.20 -40.25 -41.99
CA PRO A 96 8.87 -41.57 -42.50
C PRO A 96 9.94 -41.95 -43.54
N LYS A 97 10.70 -43.01 -43.26
CA LYS A 97 11.62 -43.60 -44.23
C LYS A 97 10.79 -44.04 -45.43
N ARG A 98 11.07 -43.40 -46.56
CA ARG A 98 10.43 -43.61 -47.85
C ARG A 98 10.78 -44.98 -48.41
#